data_AF-S3ZB04-F1
#
_entry.id   AF-S3ZB04-F1
#
_cell.length_a   1.000
_cell.length_b   1.000
_cell.length_c   1.000
_cell.angle_alpha   90.00
_cell.angle_beta   90.00
_cell.angle_gamma   90.00
#
_symmetry.space_group_name_H-M   'P 1'
#
loop_
_entity.id
_entity.type
_entity.pdbx_description
1 polymer ?
#
loop_
_entity_poly.entity_id
_entity_poly.type
_entity_poly.pdbx_seq_one_letter_code
_entity_poly.pdbx_strand_id
1 'polypeptide(L)' 'MSARLVELSPERERAIRAAAAALVDAVAERAARTPREAAEAAFYPGHPLGSVEAIEAEITARREREAALPTELPLAA' A
#
# COMPACT_ATOMS: atom_id res chain seq x y z
N MET A 1 22.44 20.19 -14.13
CA MET A 1 22.12 20.14 -12.69
C MET A 1 22.63 18.81 -12.15
N SER A 2 23.82 18.80 -11.55
CA SER A 2 24.43 17.56 -11.02
C SER A 2 23.59 17.03 -9.86
N ALA A 3 23.04 15.83 -10.04
CA ALA A 3 22.51 15.04 -8.94
C ALA A 3 23.66 14.85 -7.93
N ARG A 4 23.62 15.55 -6.80
CA ARG A 4 24.43 15.17 -5.65
C ARG A 4 23.88 13.83 -5.20
N LEU A 5 24.54 12.75 -5.60
CA LEU A 5 24.41 11.46 -4.95
C LEU A 5 24.79 11.70 -3.50
N VAL A 6 23.79 11.81 -2.63
CA VAL A 6 24.01 11.88 -1.19
C VAL A 6 24.54 10.52 -0.81
N GLU A 7 25.84 10.42 -0.56
CA GLU A 7 26.42 9.22 0.04
C GLU A 7 25.65 8.93 1.34
N LEU A 8 24.92 7.82 1.35
CA LEU A 8 24.20 7.36 2.52
C LEU A 8 25.22 6.72 3.45
N SER A 9 25.23 7.11 4.72
CA SER A 9 26.02 6.38 5.70
C SER A 9 25.53 4.91 5.76
N PRO A 10 26.41 3.95 6.08
CA PRO A 10 26.01 2.55 6.25
C PRO A 10 24.82 2.37 7.21
N GLU A 11 24.75 3.19 8.26
CA GLU A 11 23.63 3.21 9.22
C GLU A 11 22.33 3.65 8.56
N ARG A 12 22.38 4.70 7.74
CA ARG A 12 21.21 5.22 7.03
C ARG A 12 20.72 4.23 5.99
N GLU A 13 21.62 3.59 5.25
CA GLU A 13 21.28 2.55 4.28
C GLU A 13 20.64 1.32 4.97
N ARG A 14 21.17 0.89 6.11
CA ARG A 14 20.57 -0.17 6.93
C ARG A 14 19.16 0.21 7.42
N ALA A 15 18.98 1.45 7.90
CA ALA A 15 17.68 1.93 8.35
C ALA A 15 16.64 1.96 7.22
N ILE A 16 17.03 2.41 6.02
CA ILE A 16 16.16 2.42 4.85
C ILE A 16 15.76 0.99 4.46
N ARG A 17 16.72 0.04 4.42
CA ARG A 17 16.42 -1.36 4.12
C ARG A 17 15.45 -1.98 5.13
N ALA A 18 15.66 -1.73 6.43
CA ALA A 18 14.76 -2.22 7.47
C ALA A 18 13.34 -1.63 7.35
N ALA A 19 13.24 -0.33 7.09
CA ALA A 19 11.95 0.32 6.87
C ALA A 19 11.25 -0.22 5.60
N ALA A 20 12.00 -0.44 4.51
CA ALA A 20 11.46 -1.02 3.29
C ALA A 20 10.93 -2.44 3.52
N ALA A 21 11.66 -3.28 4.26
CA ALA A 21 11.21 -4.63 4.61
C ALA A 21 9.90 -4.59 5.42
N ALA A 22 9.83 -3.77 6.46
CA ALA A 22 8.63 -3.60 7.27
C ALA A 22 7.42 -3.10 6.46
N LEU A 23 7.65 -2.21 5.48
CA LEU A 23 6.60 -1.74 4.58
C LEU A 23 6.12 -2.84 3.63
N VAL A 24 7.03 -3.66 3.09
CA VAL A 24 6.67 -4.80 2.24
C VAL A 24 5.80 -5.79 3.01
N ASP A 25 6.18 -6.12 4.24
CA ASP A 25 5.41 -7.03 5.10
C ASP A 25 4.03 -6.46 5.41
N ALA A 26 3.95 -5.17 5.79
CA ALA A 26 2.67 -4.51 6.06
C ALA A 26 1.75 -4.46 4.82
N VAL A 27 2.31 -4.28 3.62
CA VAL A 27 1.57 -4.34 2.37
C VAL A 27 1.07 -5.75 2.10
N ALA A 28 1.91 -6.78 2.32
CA ALA A 28 1.54 -8.17 2.14
C ALA A 28 0.40 -8.58 3.09
N GLU A 29 0.49 -8.22 4.38
CA GLU A 29 -0.57 -8.45 5.35
C GLU A 29 -1.88 -7.77 4.95
N ARG A 30 -1.81 -6.51 4.51
CA ARG A 30 -2.98 -5.76 4.03
C ARG A 30 -3.59 -6.40 2.78
N ALA A 31 -2.75 -6.91 1.87
CA ALA A 31 -3.20 -7.58 0.65
C ALA A 31 -3.83 -8.95 0.94
N ALA A 32 -3.34 -9.66 1.96
CA ALA A 32 -3.87 -10.95 2.39
C ALA A 32 -5.30 -10.87 2.96
N ARG A 33 -5.71 -9.71 3.48
CA ARG A 33 -7.09 -9.51 3.97
C ARG A 33 -8.09 -9.54 2.82
N THR A 34 -9.19 -10.23 3.07
CA THR A 34 -10.38 -10.16 2.23
C THR A 34 -10.95 -8.73 2.23
N PRO A 35 -11.69 -8.32 1.18
CA PRO A 35 -12.40 -7.04 1.18
C PRO A 35 -13.29 -6.85 2.41
N ARG A 36 -13.94 -7.93 2.87
CA ARG A 36 -14.79 -7.93 4.07
C ARG A 36 -14.02 -7.61 5.34
N GLU A 37 -12.94 -8.34 5.61
CA GLU A 37 -12.11 -8.11 6.81
C GLU A 37 -11.51 -6.70 6.82
N ALA A 38 -11.12 -6.20 5.64
CA ALA A 38 -10.61 -4.84 5.51
C ALA A 38 -11.71 -3.78 5.76
N ALA A 39 -12.95 -4.05 5.34
CA ALA A 39 -14.09 -3.18 5.58
C ALA A 39 -14.49 -3.15 7.06
N GLU A 40 -14.52 -4.31 7.72
CA GLU A 40 -14.81 -4.43 9.15
C GLU A 40 -13.76 -3.71 10.00
N ALA A 41 -12.48 -3.84 9.64
CA ALA A 41 -11.39 -3.13 10.32
C ALA A 41 -11.43 -1.61 10.12
N ALA A 42 -12.01 -1.12 9.02
CA ALA A 42 -12.07 0.31 8.69
C ALA A 42 -13.34 1.00 9.22
N PHE A 43 -14.41 0.24 9.44
CA PHE A 43 -15.70 0.81 9.82
C PHE A 43 -15.71 1.38 11.23
N TYR A 44 -16.37 2.53 11.40
CA TYR A 44 -16.72 3.10 12.69
C TYR A 44 -18.06 3.86 12.58
N PRO A 45 -18.81 4.07 13.68
CA PRO A 45 -20.04 4.85 13.65
C PRO A 45 -19.82 6.27 13.10
N GLY A 46 -20.55 6.64 12.05
CA GLY A 46 -20.37 7.92 11.35
C GLY A 46 -19.36 7.89 10.20
N HIS A 47 -18.85 6.71 9.82
CA HIS A 47 -18.01 6.57 8.63
C HIS A 47 -18.73 7.10 7.37
N PRO A 48 -18.05 7.83 6.46
CA PRO A 48 -18.68 8.48 5.30
C PRO A 48 -19.45 7.54 4.36
N LEU A 49 -18.99 6.30 4.21
CA LEU A 49 -19.65 5.28 3.39
C LEU A 49 -20.87 4.62 4.08
N GLY A 50 -21.11 4.90 5.37
CA GLY A 50 -22.33 4.54 6.07
C GLY A 50 -22.47 3.09 6.53
N SER A 51 -21.81 2.12 5.88
CA SER A 51 -21.83 0.72 6.29
C SER A 51 -20.57 -0.06 5.91
N VAL A 52 -20.40 -1.24 6.52
CA VAL A 52 -19.32 -2.18 6.17
C VAL A 52 -19.49 -2.65 4.72
N GLU A 53 -20.71 -2.91 4.27
CA GLU A 53 -21.01 -3.37 2.91
C GLU A 53 -20.61 -2.34 1.85
N ALA A 54 -20.84 -1.05 2.12
CA ALA A 54 -20.44 0.02 1.21
C ALA A 54 -18.91 0.18 1.15
N ILE A 55 -18.23 -0.01 2.29
CA ILE A 55 -16.75 -0.01 2.33
C ILE A 55 -16.19 -1.21 1.56
N GLU A 56 -16.76 -2.39 1.75
CA GLU A 56 -16.38 -3.63 1.06
C GLU A 56 -16.53 -3.48 -0.47
N ALA A 57 -17.64 -2.92 -0.93
CA ALA A 57 -17.89 -2.65 -2.33
C ALA A 57 -16.85 -1.68 -2.92
N GLU A 58 -16.51 -0.59 -2.21
CA GLU A 58 -15.49 0.35 -2.66
C GLU A 58 -14.09 -0.28 -2.69
N ILE A 59 -13.74 -1.09 -1.68
CA ILE A 59 -12.46 -1.81 -1.65
C ILE A 59 -12.35 -2.76 -2.85
N THR A 60 -13.42 -3.49 -3.15
CA THR A 60 -13.48 -4.41 -4.30
C THR A 60 -13.31 -3.65 -5.60
N ALA A 61 -14.12 -2.60 -5.82
CA ALA A 61 -14.04 -1.77 -7.02
C ALA A 61 -12.67 -1.13 -7.20
N ARG A 62 -12.02 -0.69 -6.11
CA ARG A 62 -10.65 -0.16 -6.17
C ARG A 62 -9.64 -1.22 -6.56
N ARG A 63 -9.71 -2.42 -5.98
CA ARG A 63 -8.79 -3.54 -6.32
C ARG A 63 -8.94 -3.96 -7.77
N GLU A 64 -10.16 -3.99 -8.31
CA GLU A 64 -10.42 -4.28 -9.73
C GLU A 64 -9.82 -3.20 -10.64
N ARG A 65 -9.96 -1.91 -10.30
CA ARG A 65 -9.33 -0.80 -11.03
C ARG A 65 -7.80 -0.88 -10.99
N GLU A 66 -7.23 -1.20 -9.84
CA GLU A 66 -5.78 -1.37 -9.66
C GLU A 66 -5.24 -2.55 -10.48
N ALA A 67 -5.96 -3.68 -10.52
CA ALA A 67 -5.59 -4.85 -11.31
C ALA A 67 -5.70 -4.62 -12.82
N ALA A 68 -6.58 -3.71 -13.25
CA ALA A 68 -6.78 -3.36 -14.65
C ALA A 68 -5.73 -2.35 -15.19
N LEU A 69 -4.96 -1.69 -14.32
CA LEU A 69 -3.89 -0.80 -14.75
C LEU A 69 -2.68 -1.62 -15.23
N PRO A 70 -2.12 -1.33 -16.41
CA PRO A 70 -0.90 -2.00 -16.86
C PRO A 70 0.23 -1.68 -15.89
N THR A 71 0.88 -2.72 -15.37
CA THR A 71 2.08 -2.63 -14.52
C THR A 71 3.27 -2.17 -15.36
N GLU A 72 3.24 -0.93 -15.85
CA GLU A 72 4.43 -0.28 -16.38
C GLU A 72 5.23 0.27 -15.21
N LEU A 73 5.97 -0.60 -14.54
CA LEU A 73 7.16 -0.15 -13.83
C LEU A 73 8.18 0.19 -14.91
N PRO A 74 8.69 1.44 -15.00
CA PRO A 74 9.80 1.71 -15.89
C PRO A 74 10.94 0.78 -15.49
N LEU A 75 11.32 -0.12 -16.41
CA LEU A 75 12.57 -0.85 -16.34
C LEU A 75 13.66 0.21 -16.13
N ALA A 76 14.21 0.25 -14.91
CA ALA A 76 15.35 1.10 -14.63
C ALA A 76 16.47 0.67 -15.60
N ALA A 77 16.73 1.52 -16.59
CA ALA A 77 17.77 1.37 -17.59
C ALA A 77 19.15 1.63 -17.00
#